data_AF-A0A0W0VWH0-F1
#
_entry.id   AF-A0A0W0VWH0-F1
#
_cell.length_a   1.000
_cell.length_b   1.000
_cell.length_c   1.000
_cell.angle_alpha   90.00
_cell.angle_beta   90.00
_cell.angle_gamma   90.00
#
_symmetry.space_group_name_H-M   'P 1'
#
loop_
_entity.id
_entity.type
_entity.pdbx_description
1 polymer ?
#
loop_
_entity_poly.entity_id
_entity_poly.type
_entity_poly.pdbx_seq_one_letter_code
_entity_poly.pdbx_strand_id
1 'polypeptide(L)'
;MLSQSIPTLLAIEDTTTLSYTHHVKESLGDLGGPKEKSNRGFHAHTTTLMDAEQEKTIGLIAQERWCRDSKERGKKNHRRVRLYTEKESYKWEKNTRELENRLGYKMSDVISVCDREADIFEYIQYKLDHAQRFIVRASHNQKLEEATVIYFRFYRQQ
;
A
#
# COMPACT_ATOMS: atom_id res chain seq x y z
N MET A 1 -12.50 -10.38 -19.44
CA MET A 1 -12.03 -10.42 -18.04
C MET A 1 -13.22 -10.06 -17.15
N LEU A 2 -13.47 -10.76 -16.04
CA LEU A 2 -14.68 -10.60 -15.20
C LEU A 2 -14.93 -9.16 -14.69
N SER A 3 -13.88 -8.33 -14.65
CA SER A 3 -13.94 -6.93 -14.26
C SER A 3 -14.54 -5.97 -15.31
N GLN A 4 -14.60 -6.37 -16.58
CA GLN A 4 -14.87 -5.42 -17.68
C GLN A 4 -16.29 -4.82 -17.64
N SER A 5 -17.28 -5.60 -17.22
CA SER A 5 -18.68 -5.17 -17.14
C SER A 5 -19.04 -4.45 -15.84
N ILE A 6 -18.13 -4.38 -14.85
CA ILE A 6 -18.41 -3.83 -13.52
C ILE A 6 -18.15 -2.32 -13.55
N PRO A 7 -19.13 -1.44 -13.29
CA PRO A 7 -18.97 0.01 -13.42
C PRO A 7 -17.98 0.63 -12.43
N THR A 8 -17.90 0.11 -11.20
CA THR A 8 -16.96 0.58 -10.19
C THR A 8 -16.28 -0.60 -9.50
N LEU A 9 -14.95 -0.56 -9.46
CA LEU A 9 -14.10 -1.57 -8.85
C LEU A 9 -13.43 -1.00 -7.59
N LEU A 10 -13.38 -1.79 -6.53
CA LEU A 10 -12.52 -1.49 -5.38
C LEU A 10 -11.22 -2.27 -5.52
N ALA A 11 -10.09 -1.57 -5.51
CA ALA A 11 -8.76 -2.16 -5.40
C ALA A 11 -8.33 -2.14 -3.93
N ILE A 12 -8.57 -3.25 -3.22
CA ILE A 12 -8.22 -3.38 -1.82
C ILE A 12 -6.73 -3.74 -1.70
N GLU A 13 -5.96 -2.89 -1.04
CA GLU A 13 -4.50 -2.99 -0.97
C GLU A 13 -4.01 -3.16 0.47
N ASP A 14 -3.22 -4.20 0.73
CA ASP A 14 -2.62 -4.43 2.04
C ASP A 14 -1.31 -5.22 1.94
N THR A 15 -0.49 -5.19 2.98
CA THR A 15 0.75 -5.96 3.10
C THR A 15 0.66 -7.01 4.19
N THR A 16 0.91 -8.26 3.82
CA THR A 16 1.06 -9.35 4.80
C THR A 16 2.48 -9.90 4.80
N THR A 17 2.78 -10.74 5.79
CA THR A 17 4.06 -11.47 5.91
C THR A 17 3.81 -12.96 5.84
N LEU A 18 4.58 -13.66 5.03
CA LEU A 18 4.62 -15.13 5.02
C LEU A 18 5.81 -15.57 5.86
N SER A 19 5.53 -16.21 6.99
CA SER A 19 6.51 -16.52 8.03
C SER A 19 6.81 -18.02 8.11
N TYR A 20 8.10 -18.35 8.08
CA TYR A 20 8.59 -19.73 8.12
C TYR A 20 9.55 -19.96 9.29
N THR A 21 9.50 -21.16 9.86
CA THR A 21 10.30 -21.57 11.04
C THR A 21 11.22 -22.76 10.77
N HIS A 22 10.95 -23.50 9.69
CA HIS A 22 11.77 -24.63 9.23
C HIS A 22 12.99 -24.16 8.43
N HIS A 23 13.82 -25.09 7.96
CA HIS A 23 15.16 -24.83 7.42
C HIS A 23 15.19 -23.80 6.27
N VAL A 24 14.15 -23.70 5.43
CA VAL A 24 14.06 -22.70 4.34
C VAL A 24 14.19 -21.25 4.83
N LYS A 25 13.93 -20.99 6.13
CA LYS A 25 14.03 -19.65 6.71
C LYS A 25 15.44 -19.05 6.55
N GLU A 26 16.48 -19.88 6.44
CA GLU A 26 17.86 -19.44 6.29
C GLU A 26 18.11 -18.70 4.96
N SER A 27 17.28 -18.98 3.94
CA SER A 27 17.31 -18.28 2.65
C SER A 27 16.28 -17.15 2.54
N LEU A 28 15.58 -16.79 3.62
CA LEU A 28 14.49 -15.80 3.61
C LEU A 28 14.85 -14.54 4.40
N GLY A 29 14.05 -13.50 4.19
CA GLY A 29 14.28 -12.17 4.73
C GLY A 29 13.81 -11.96 6.18
N ASP A 30 14.24 -10.83 6.71
CA ASP A 30 13.82 -10.32 8.01
C ASP A 30 12.35 -9.85 7.98
N LEU A 31 11.55 -10.23 8.98
CA LEU A 31 10.14 -9.87 9.08
C LEU A 31 9.87 -8.70 10.04
N GLY A 32 10.90 -8.03 10.56
CA GLY A 32 10.81 -7.05 11.63
C GLY A 32 10.69 -7.68 13.03
N GLY A 33 10.19 -6.90 14.00
CA GLY A 33 10.11 -7.32 15.40
C GLY A 33 11.48 -7.42 16.10
N PRO A 34 11.55 -8.08 17.28
CA PRO A 34 12.78 -8.26 18.04
C PRO A 34 13.88 -8.93 17.19
N LYS A 35 15.14 -8.53 17.39
CA LYS A 35 16.29 -9.07 16.63
C LYS A 35 16.43 -10.59 16.80
N GLU A 36 16.03 -11.11 17.96
CA GLU A 36 16.28 -12.51 18.32
C GLU A 36 15.20 -13.46 17.80
N LYS A 37 14.18 -12.89 17.15
CA LYS A 37 13.11 -13.66 16.55
C LYS A 37 13.72 -14.55 15.45
N SER A 38 13.51 -15.85 15.55
CA SER A 38 14.18 -16.83 14.68
C SER A 38 13.44 -17.11 13.38
N ASN A 39 12.16 -16.72 13.25
CA ASN A 39 11.41 -16.88 12.02
C ASN A 39 11.90 -15.90 10.95
N ARG A 40 11.86 -16.35 9.70
CA ARG A 40 12.19 -15.55 8.52
C ARG A 40 11.12 -15.75 7.47
N GLY A 41 11.10 -14.87 6.48
CA GLY A 41 10.02 -14.88 5.51
C GLY A 41 10.15 -13.79 4.47
N PHE A 42 9.03 -13.48 3.86
CA PHE A 42 8.93 -12.37 2.94
C PHE A 42 7.63 -11.61 3.17
N HIS A 43 7.64 -10.37 2.70
CA HIS A 43 6.46 -9.53 2.65
C HIS A 43 5.77 -9.72 1.31
N ALA A 44 4.44 -9.66 1.31
CA ALA A 44 3.61 -9.69 0.12
C ALA A 44 2.62 -8.51 0.18
N HIS A 45 2.80 -7.54 -0.69
CA HIS A 45 1.85 -6.46 -0.90
C HIS A 45 0.91 -6.86 -2.02
N THR A 46 -0.39 -6.92 -1.74
CA THR A 46 -1.39 -7.50 -2.63
C THR A 46 -2.50 -6.51 -2.90
N THR A 47 -2.97 -6.48 -4.15
CA THR A 47 -4.21 -5.80 -4.54
C THR A 47 -5.26 -6.82 -4.96
N THR A 48 -6.41 -6.79 -4.30
CA THR A 48 -7.59 -7.62 -4.63
C THR A 48 -8.68 -6.73 -5.19
N LEU A 49 -9.23 -7.10 -6.34
CA LEU A 49 -10.38 -6.41 -6.92
C LEU A 49 -11.69 -6.95 -6.33
N MET A 50 -12.58 -6.02 -6.00
CA MET A 50 -13.96 -6.30 -5.63
C MET A 50 -14.93 -5.46 -6.45
N ASP A 51 -16.11 -6.00 -6.68
CA ASP A 51 -17.27 -5.26 -7.18
C ASP A 51 -17.75 -4.31 -6.07
N ALA A 52 -17.80 -3.01 -6.35
CA ALA A 52 -18.19 -2.00 -5.36
C ALA A 52 -19.68 -2.04 -5.00
N GLU A 53 -20.54 -2.55 -5.90
CA GLU A 53 -21.99 -2.60 -5.70
C GLU A 53 -22.45 -3.93 -5.13
N GLN A 54 -21.90 -5.03 -5.67
CA GLN A 54 -22.29 -6.38 -5.26
C GLN A 54 -21.44 -6.95 -4.11
N GLU A 55 -20.41 -6.21 -3.67
CA GLU A 55 -19.45 -6.62 -2.64
C GLU A 55 -18.77 -7.96 -2.93
N LYS A 56 -18.71 -8.34 -4.20
CA LYS A 56 -18.18 -9.63 -4.64
C LYS A 56 -16.68 -9.53 -4.92
N THR A 57 -15.91 -10.48 -4.39
CA THR A 57 -14.51 -10.62 -4.77
C THR A 57 -14.39 -11.06 -6.22
N ILE A 58 -13.65 -10.29 -7.01
CA ILE A 58 -13.34 -10.61 -8.41
C ILE A 58 -12.05 -11.44 -8.46
N GLY A 59 -11.04 -11.02 -7.70
CA GLY A 59 -9.78 -11.76 -7.56
C GLY A 59 -8.56 -10.87 -7.38
N LEU A 60 -7.40 -11.52 -7.26
CA LEU A 60 -6.11 -10.86 -7.13
C LEU A 60 -5.68 -10.26 -8.47
N ILE A 61 -5.33 -8.97 -8.49
CA ILE A 61 -4.85 -8.30 -9.70
C ILE A 61 -3.36 -8.00 -9.68
N ALA A 62 -2.76 -7.76 -8.52
CA ALA A 62 -1.34 -7.49 -8.42
C ALA A 62 -0.77 -8.00 -7.08
N GLN A 63 0.48 -8.46 -7.11
CA GLN A 63 1.20 -8.85 -5.91
C GLN A 63 2.70 -8.62 -6.09
N GLU A 64 3.27 -7.83 -5.20
CA GLU A 64 4.70 -7.61 -5.07
C GLU A 64 5.22 -8.39 -3.85
N ARG A 65 6.36 -9.08 -4.01
CA ARG A 65 6.99 -9.87 -2.94
C ARG A 65 8.44 -9.50 -2.77
N TRP A 66 8.89 -9.34 -1.52
CA TRP A 66 10.28 -9.05 -1.22
C TRP A 66 10.75 -9.64 0.10
N CYS A 67 12.04 -9.97 0.16
CA CYS A 67 12.76 -10.29 1.37
C CYS A 67 13.53 -9.06 1.83
N ARG A 68 13.43 -8.69 3.12
CA ARG A 68 14.31 -7.67 3.69
C ARG A 68 15.65 -8.29 4.06
N ASP A 69 16.75 -7.62 3.73
CA ASP A 69 18.05 -8.01 4.25
C ASP A 69 18.16 -7.60 5.73
N SER A 70 18.51 -8.56 6.58
CA SER A 70 18.78 -8.37 8.01
C SER A 70 19.80 -7.25 8.30
N LYS A 71 20.78 -7.04 7.42
CA LYS A 71 21.81 -5.99 7.54
C LYS A 71 21.23 -4.59 7.38
N GLU A 72 20.04 -4.49 6.81
CA GLU A 72 19.37 -3.24 6.48
C GLU A 72 18.38 -2.79 7.57
N ARG A 73 18.37 -3.46 8.73
CA ARG A 73 17.59 -3.01 9.89
C ARG A 73 18.00 -1.58 10.28
N GLY A 74 17.01 -0.74 10.57
CA GLY A 74 17.23 0.66 10.97
C GLY A 74 17.23 1.67 9.83
N LYS A 75 17.10 1.25 8.56
CA LYS A 75 16.96 2.16 7.40
C LYS A 75 15.89 3.25 7.58
N LYS A 76 14.83 2.97 8.34
CA LYS A 76 13.76 3.92 8.67
C LYS A 76 14.31 5.22 9.30
N ASN A 77 15.42 5.16 10.03
CA ASN A 77 16.04 6.34 10.66
C ASN A 77 16.62 7.31 9.63
N HIS A 78 17.01 6.81 8.45
CA HIS A 78 17.56 7.59 7.35
C HIS A 78 16.54 7.85 6.25
N ARG A 79 15.23 7.73 6.53
CA ARG A 79 14.17 7.88 5.51
C ARG A 79 14.15 9.24 4.81
N ARG A 80 14.67 10.30 5.44
CA ARG A 80 14.66 11.67 4.89
C ARG A 80 15.66 11.89 3.77
N VAL A 81 16.73 11.11 3.71
CA VAL A 81 17.81 11.26 2.73
C VAL A 81 17.73 10.23 1.60
N ARG A 82 16.74 9.34 1.65
CA ARG A 82 16.51 8.30 0.65
C ARG A 82 15.50 8.77 -0.39
N LEU A 83 15.71 8.38 -1.64
CA LEU A 83 14.73 8.59 -2.69
C LEU A 83 13.45 7.81 -2.37
N TYR A 84 12.29 8.33 -2.78
CA TYR A 84 11.01 7.68 -2.51
C TYR A 84 10.97 6.25 -3.08
N THR A 85 11.49 6.05 -4.29
CA THR A 85 11.55 4.77 -5.00
C THR A 85 12.40 3.70 -4.31
N GLU A 86 13.31 4.09 -3.41
CA GLU A 86 14.16 3.17 -2.63
C GLU A 86 13.52 2.76 -1.29
N LYS A 87 12.42 3.40 -0.90
CA LYS A 87 11.72 3.11 0.35
C LYS A 87 10.72 1.98 0.11
N GLU A 88 10.52 1.14 1.11
CA GLU A 88 9.49 0.10 1.05
C GLU A 88 8.08 0.68 0.89
N SER A 89 7.84 1.92 1.33
CA SER A 89 6.62 2.68 1.08
C SER A 89 6.33 2.92 -0.41
N TYR A 90 7.30 2.69 -1.30
CA TYR A 90 7.08 2.72 -2.75
C TYR A 90 6.17 1.58 -3.24
N LYS A 91 5.97 0.53 -2.42
CA LYS A 91 5.09 -0.60 -2.75
C LYS A 91 3.71 -0.19 -3.24
N TRP A 92 3.12 0.86 -2.65
CA TRP A 92 1.79 1.37 -3.00
C TRP A 92 1.73 1.91 -4.44
N GLU A 93 2.69 2.77 -4.81
CA GLU A 93 2.80 3.26 -6.19
C GLU A 93 3.15 2.10 -7.15
N LYS A 94 4.12 1.26 -6.78
CA LYS A 94 4.55 0.12 -7.62
C LYS A 94 3.38 -0.80 -7.97
N ASN A 95 2.54 -1.15 -6.99
CA ASN A 95 1.37 -1.99 -7.24
C ASN A 95 0.31 -1.25 -8.07
N THR A 96 0.11 0.04 -7.82
CA THR A 96 -0.79 0.86 -8.65
C THR A 96 -0.38 0.88 -10.12
N ARG A 97 0.92 0.97 -10.43
CA ARG A 97 1.43 0.89 -11.81
C ARG A 97 1.13 -0.46 -12.47
N GLU A 98 1.15 -1.55 -11.71
CA GLU A 98 0.72 -2.86 -12.21
C GLU A 98 -0.78 -2.89 -12.55
N LEU A 99 -1.61 -2.21 -11.76
CA LEU A 99 -3.04 -2.07 -12.06
C LEU A 99 -3.26 -1.27 -13.35
N GLU A 100 -2.58 -0.12 -13.50
CA GLU A 100 -2.66 0.69 -14.72
C GLU A 100 -2.33 -0.13 -15.96
N ASN A 101 -1.21 -0.88 -15.93
CA ASN A 101 -0.78 -1.71 -17.04
C ASN A 101 -1.78 -2.82 -17.39
N ARG A 102 -2.46 -3.40 -16.38
CA ARG A 102 -3.40 -4.53 -16.57
C ARG A 102 -4.81 -4.08 -16.94
N LEU A 103 -5.25 -2.94 -16.43
CA LEU A 103 -6.61 -2.43 -16.59
C LEU A 103 -6.74 -1.42 -17.73
N GLY A 104 -5.67 -0.71 -18.09
CA GLY A 104 -5.68 0.31 -19.13
C GLY A 104 -6.79 1.34 -18.88
N TYR A 105 -7.68 1.53 -19.85
CA TYR A 105 -8.81 2.46 -19.73
C TYR A 105 -9.73 2.14 -18.53
N LYS A 106 -9.78 0.88 -18.07
CA LYS A 106 -10.63 0.48 -16.94
C LYS A 106 -10.14 1.03 -15.60
N MET A 107 -8.93 1.60 -15.54
CA MET A 107 -8.38 2.20 -14.32
C MET A 107 -9.22 3.39 -13.82
N SER A 108 -9.94 4.12 -14.69
CA SER A 108 -10.84 5.20 -14.29
C SER A 108 -11.98 4.74 -13.37
N ASP A 109 -12.34 3.46 -13.47
CA ASP A 109 -13.44 2.84 -12.74
C ASP A 109 -12.99 2.30 -11.38
N VAL A 110 -11.68 2.36 -11.09
CA VAL A 110 -11.08 1.79 -9.88
C VAL A 110 -10.97 2.85 -8.79
N ILE A 111 -11.36 2.47 -7.57
CA ILE A 111 -11.04 3.18 -6.34
C ILE A 111 -10.04 2.33 -5.55
N SER A 112 -8.81 2.83 -5.38
CA SER A 112 -7.86 2.22 -4.43
C SER A 112 -8.34 2.42 -3.00
N VAL A 113 -8.39 1.36 -2.21
CA VAL A 113 -8.79 1.42 -0.79
C VAL A 113 -7.62 0.91 0.05
N CYS A 114 -7.08 1.80 0.88
CA CYS A 114 -5.87 1.53 1.67
C CYS A 114 -6.04 1.97 3.12
N ASP A 115 -5.30 1.30 4.01
CA ASP A 115 -5.28 1.62 5.42
C ASP A 115 -4.38 2.85 5.74
N ARG A 116 -4.01 3.01 7.01
CA ARG A 116 -3.20 4.14 7.50
C ARG A 116 -1.75 4.11 7.02
N GLU A 117 -1.21 2.95 6.64
CA GLU A 117 0.16 2.86 6.17
C GLU A 117 0.33 3.55 4.80
N ALA A 118 -0.76 3.69 4.03
CA ALA A 118 -0.77 4.39 2.75
C ALA A 118 -0.91 5.92 2.87
N ASP A 119 -1.07 6.48 4.07
CA ASP A 119 -1.07 7.94 4.30
C ASP A 119 0.35 8.52 4.14
N ILE A 120 0.79 8.56 2.89
CA ILE A 120 2.11 8.94 2.41
C ILE A 120 1.92 10.00 1.33
N PHE A 121 2.57 11.15 1.51
CA PHE A 121 2.45 12.28 0.60
C PHE A 121 2.77 11.89 -0.85
N GLU A 122 3.90 11.21 -1.08
CA GLU A 122 4.32 10.82 -2.43
C GLU A 122 3.29 9.91 -3.14
N TYR A 123 2.65 8.99 -2.40
CA TYR A 123 1.62 8.11 -2.96
C TYR A 123 0.32 8.87 -3.29
N ILE A 124 -0.12 9.75 -2.39
CA ILE A 124 -1.30 10.59 -2.62
C ILE A 124 -1.07 11.52 -3.82
N GLN A 125 0.11 12.16 -3.88
CA GLN A 125 0.49 13.00 -5.01
C GLN A 125 0.47 12.21 -6.32
N TYR A 126 1.04 11.00 -6.34
CA TYR A 126 0.99 10.12 -7.51
C TYR A 126 -0.45 9.87 -7.97
N LYS A 127 -1.35 9.52 -7.05
CA LYS A 127 -2.77 9.29 -7.37
C LYS A 127 -3.43 10.52 -7.97
N LEU A 128 -3.16 11.71 -7.42
CA LEU A 128 -3.70 12.98 -7.92
C LEU A 128 -3.16 13.32 -9.31
N ASP A 129 -1.84 13.21 -9.52
CA ASP A 129 -1.18 13.51 -10.79
C ASP A 129 -1.69 12.62 -11.94
N HIS A 130 -2.11 11.39 -11.62
CA HIS A 130 -2.65 10.41 -12.58
C HIS A 130 -4.19 10.41 -12.62
N ALA A 131 -4.85 11.37 -11.97
CA ALA A 131 -6.31 11.48 -11.89
C ALA A 131 -7.01 10.20 -11.41
N GLN A 132 -6.40 9.49 -10.46
CA GLN A 132 -6.92 8.24 -9.91
C GLN A 132 -7.76 8.46 -8.67
N ARG A 133 -8.79 7.62 -8.49
CA ARG A 133 -9.69 7.66 -7.34
C ARG A 133 -9.11 6.80 -6.22
N PHE A 134 -9.16 7.29 -4.99
CA PHE A 134 -8.66 6.56 -3.82
C PHE A 134 -9.38 6.93 -2.53
N ILE A 135 -9.34 6.01 -1.58
CA ILE A 135 -9.73 6.17 -0.18
C ILE A 135 -8.55 5.68 0.66
N VAL A 136 -7.89 6.62 1.33
CA VAL A 136 -6.77 6.33 2.24
C VAL A 136 -7.18 6.78 3.64
N ARG A 137 -7.02 5.88 4.62
CA ARG A 137 -7.30 6.24 6.02
C ARG A 137 -6.20 7.17 6.54
N ALA A 138 -6.55 8.39 6.92
CA ALA A 138 -5.57 9.33 7.49
C ALA A 138 -4.92 8.81 8.79
N SER A 139 -3.62 9.06 8.92
CA SER A 139 -2.76 8.70 10.07
C SER A 139 -2.01 9.91 10.63
N HIS A 140 -1.63 10.86 9.78
CA HIS A 140 -0.89 12.05 10.16
C HIS A 140 -1.84 13.23 10.35
N ASN A 141 -1.63 13.98 11.43
CA ASN A 141 -2.39 15.17 11.71
C ASN A 141 -1.81 16.35 10.92
N GLN A 142 -2.11 16.40 9.63
CA GLN A 142 -1.56 17.42 8.74
C GLN A 142 -2.23 18.78 9.00
N LYS A 143 -1.49 19.87 8.79
CA LYS A 143 -2.06 21.21 8.76
C LYS A 143 -2.84 21.38 7.46
N LEU A 144 -4.06 21.87 7.55
CA LEU A 144 -4.81 22.29 6.39
C LEU A 144 -4.40 23.72 6.04
N GLU A 145 -4.19 24.00 4.77
CA GLU A 145 -3.73 25.31 4.29
C GLU A 145 -4.71 26.44 4.68
N GLU A 146 -6.01 26.13 4.67
CA GLU A 146 -7.09 27.06 4.98
C GLU A 146 -7.59 27.01 6.44
N ALA A 147 -7.05 26.12 7.28
CA ALA A 147 -7.51 25.98 8.65
C ALA A 147 -6.44 26.33 9.69
N THR A 148 -6.85 27.11 10.70
CA THR A 148 -6.06 27.37 11.93
C THR A 148 -5.89 26.13 12.81
N VAL A 149 -6.58 25.02 12.48
CA VAL A 149 -6.54 23.74 13.17
C VAL A 149 -6.13 22.60 12.24
N ILE A 150 -5.40 21.64 12.81
CA ILE A 150 -4.93 20.42 12.14
C ILE A 150 -6.08 19.46 11.84
N TYR A 151 -5.93 18.65 10.78
CA TYR A 151 -6.96 17.79 10.17
C TYR A 151 -7.86 17.06 11.18
N PHE A 152 -7.29 16.34 12.16
CA PHE A 152 -8.08 15.59 13.14
C PHE A 152 -8.81 16.46 14.17
N ARG A 153 -8.37 17.71 14.40
CA ARG A 153 -9.07 18.65 15.30
C ARG A 153 -10.22 19.35 14.58
N PHE A 154 -10.05 19.67 13.30
CA PHE A 154 -11.09 20.29 12.48
C PHE A 154 -12.36 19.42 12.43
N TYR A 155 -12.21 18.13 12.11
CA TYR A 155 -13.35 17.20 12.02
C TYR A 155 -13.91 16.69 13.36
N ARG A 156 -13.36 17.12 14.51
CA ARG A 156 -13.93 16.83 15.83
C ARG A 156 -14.80 17.95 16.37
N GLN A 157 -14.85 19.10 15.69
CA GLN A 157 -15.60 20.29 16.10
C GLN A 157 -16.91 20.47 15.31
N GLN A 158 -17.22 19.55 14.39
CA GLN A 158 -18.51 19.41 13.72
C GLN A 158 -19.21 18.17 14.27
#